data_AF-A0A2E0IC04-F1
#
_entry.id   AF-A0A2E0IC04-F1
#
_cell.length_a   1.000
_cell.length_b   1.000
_cell.length_c   1.000
_cell.angle_alpha   90.00
_cell.angle_beta   90.00
_cell.angle_gamma   90.00
#
_symmetry.space_group_name_H-M   'P 1'
#
loop_
_entity.id
_entity.type
_entity.pdbx_description
1 polymer ?
#
loop_
_entity_poly.entity_id
_entity_poly.type
_entity_poly.pdbx_seq_one_letter_code
_entity_poly.pdbx_strand_id
1 'polypeptide(L)'
;MTKRRVHWSCKACKNAWESTQNRLSDVPRCPECKSEEVFDDPEKTVDLIDELSILAERTSSKVRLISLDTEEGATLDAAFGGIAAILRYAWS
;
A
#
# COMPACT_ATOMS: atom_id res chain seq x y z
N MET A 1 7.05 9.52 4.02
CA MET A 1 6.32 8.26 4.25
C MET A 1 6.57 7.34 3.06
N THR A 2 7.44 6.33 3.18
CA THR A 2 7.73 5.37 2.11
C THR A 2 6.93 4.10 2.36
N LYS A 3 5.62 4.16 2.10
CA LYS A 3 4.79 2.97 2.10
C LYS A 3 5.03 2.23 0.79
N ARG A 4 5.19 0.92 0.85
CA ARG A 4 5.35 0.08 -0.34
C ARG A 4 4.33 -1.04 -0.35
N ARG A 5 3.90 -1.44 -1.54
CA ARG A 5 3.13 -2.66 -1.79
C ARG A 5 4.12 -3.79 -2.01
N VAL A 6 4.11 -4.77 -1.13
CA VAL A 6 4.98 -5.96 -1.22
C VAL A 6 4.15 -7.17 -1.60
N HIS A 7 4.62 -7.90 -2.61
CA HIS A 7 4.06 -9.19 -2.98
C HIS A 7 4.84 -10.30 -2.27
N TRP A 8 4.15 -11.09 -1.49
CA TRP A 8 4.69 -12.21 -0.73
C TRP A 8 4.38 -13.53 -1.40
N SER A 9 5.29 -14.48 -1.23
CA SER A 9 5.07 -15.88 -1.58
C SER A 9 5.58 -16.78 -0.46
N CYS A 10 4.82 -17.82 -0.12
CA CYS A 10 5.20 -18.81 0.89
C CYS A 10 5.79 -20.06 0.23
N LYS A 11 6.99 -20.47 0.67
CA LYS A 11 7.64 -21.67 0.16
C LYS A 11 6.94 -22.95 0.61
N ALA A 12 6.40 -22.97 1.82
CA ALA A 12 5.81 -24.14 2.47
C ALA A 12 4.46 -24.56 1.87
N CYS A 13 3.56 -23.59 1.61
CA CYS A 13 2.21 -23.88 1.10
C CYS A 13 1.90 -23.28 -0.28
N LYS A 14 2.86 -22.55 -0.89
CA LYS A 14 2.71 -21.88 -2.20
C LYS A 14 1.67 -20.76 -2.27
N ASN A 15 1.09 -20.35 -1.14
CA ASN A 15 0.23 -19.18 -1.11
C ASN A 15 0.99 -17.90 -1.49
N ALA A 16 0.31 -16.99 -2.20
CA ALA A 16 0.83 -15.67 -2.57
C ALA A 16 -0.18 -14.59 -2.19
N TRP A 17 0.30 -13.49 -1.63
CA TRP A 17 -0.56 -12.39 -1.18
C TRP A 17 0.18 -11.05 -1.20
N GLU A 18 -0.57 -9.97 -1.04
CA GLU A 18 -0.02 -8.61 -1.02
C GLU A 18 -0.19 -7.98 0.37
N SER A 19 0.75 -7.12 0.75
CA SER A 19 0.62 -6.30 1.96
C SER A 19 1.24 -4.92 1.76
N THR A 20 0.68 -3.91 2.41
CA THR A 20 1.30 -2.59 2.51
C THR A 20 2.23 -2.55 3.72
N GLN A 21 3.48 -2.12 3.52
CA GLN A 21 4.46 -2.02 4.60
C GLN A 21 5.07 -0.64 4.72
N ASN A 22 5.35 -0.25 5.97
CA ASN A 22 6.04 1.00 6.29
C ASN A 22 7.57 0.81 6.36
N ARG A 23 8.04 -0.42 6.64
CA ARG A 23 9.47 -0.72 6.83
C ARG A 23 9.84 -2.03 6.13
N LEU A 24 11.10 -2.11 5.70
CA LEU A 24 11.68 -3.31 5.09
C LEU A 24 11.74 -4.51 6.04
N SER A 25 11.79 -4.25 7.35
CA SER A 25 11.92 -5.25 8.41
C SER A 25 10.66 -6.07 8.70
N ASP A 26 9.51 -5.66 8.17
CA ASP A 26 8.21 -6.16 8.63
C ASP A 26 7.78 -7.41 7.83
N VAL A 27 8.59 -8.47 7.85
CA VAL A 27 8.29 -9.72 7.13
C VAL A 27 7.15 -10.48 7.84
N PRO A 28 5.99 -10.67 7.20
CA PRO A 28 4.83 -11.31 7.84
C PRO A 28 4.96 -12.84 7.84
N ARG A 29 4.28 -13.52 8.76
CA ARG A 29 4.09 -14.98 8.65
C ARG A 29 3.03 -15.30 7.59
N CYS A 30 3.15 -16.46 6.95
CA CYS A 30 2.16 -16.88 5.96
C CYS A 30 0.74 -16.93 6.58
N PRO A 31 -0.28 -16.30 5.98
CA PRO A 31 -1.61 -16.26 6.56
C PRO A 31 -2.28 -17.64 6.62
N GLU A 32 -1.97 -18.54 5.69
CA GLU A 32 -2.56 -19.88 5.59
C GLU A 32 -1.89 -20.91 6.50
N CYS A 33 -0.58 -21.13 6.35
CA CYS A 33 0.12 -22.19 7.07
C CYS A 33 0.94 -21.70 8.28
N LYS A 34 0.96 -20.38 8.53
CA LYS A 34 1.75 -19.73 9.60
C LYS A 34 3.27 -19.94 9.53
N SER A 35 3.78 -20.51 8.44
CA SER A 35 5.22 -20.66 8.21
C SER A 35 5.92 -19.30 8.10
N GLU A 36 7.17 -19.27 8.55
CA GLU A 36 8.10 -18.15 8.41
C GLU A 36 8.88 -18.21 7.09
N GLU A 37 8.73 -19.30 6.31
CA GLU A 37 9.33 -19.45 4.99
C GLU A 37 8.57 -18.63 3.93
N VAL A 38 8.58 -17.31 4.11
CA VAL A 38 8.00 -16.35 3.18
C VAL A 38 9.12 -15.52 2.54
N PHE A 39 8.91 -15.12 1.30
CA PHE A 39 9.84 -14.26 0.58
C PHE A 39 9.06 -13.21 -0.20
N ASP A 40 9.63 -12.02 -0.32
CA ASP A 40 9.10 -10.98 -1.19
C ASP A 40 9.54 -11.18 -2.64
N ASP A 41 8.69 -10.77 -3.56
CA ASP A 41 9.02 -10.63 -4.97
C ASP A 41 9.49 -9.18 -5.23
N PRO A 42 10.81 -8.93 -5.36
CA PRO A 42 11.33 -7.58 -5.52
C PRO A 42 10.92 -6.94 -6.85
N GLU A 43 10.60 -7.72 -7.89
CA GLU A 43 10.16 -7.18 -9.19
C GLU A 43 8.73 -6.67 -9.12
N LYS A 44 7.89 -7.25 -8.26
CA LYS A 44 6.50 -6.82 -8.04
C LYS A 44 6.34 -5.87 -6.85
N THR A 45 7.42 -5.58 -6.13
CA THR A 45 7.39 -4.65 -5.01
C THR A 45 7.51 -3.22 -5.54
N VAL A 46 6.47 -2.42 -5.32
CA VAL A 46 6.38 -1.05 -5.85
C VAL A 46 6.07 -0.05 -4.74
N ASP A 47 6.45 1.20 -4.93
CA ASP A 47 6.03 2.28 -4.03
C ASP A 47 4.51 2.45 -4.11
N LEU A 48 3.89 2.74 -2.97
CA LEU A 48 2.43 2.90 -2.90
C LEU A 48 1.96 4.09 -3.73
N ILE A 49 2.75 5.17 -3.85
CA ILE A 49 2.43 6.33 -4.68
C ILE A 49 2.40 5.93 -6.15
N ASP A 50 3.36 5.13 -6.61
CA ASP A 50 3.44 4.65 -7.99
C ASP A 50 2.26 3.73 -8.30
N GLU A 51 1.97 2.76 -7.41
CA GLU A 51 0.82 1.86 -7.55
C GLU A 51 -0.50 2.65 -7.69
N LEU A 52 -0.74 3.59 -6.78
CA LEU A 52 -1.95 4.41 -6.80
C LEU A 52 -2.01 5.33 -8.03
N SER A 53 -0.86 5.82 -8.51
CA SER A 53 -0.78 6.63 -9.72
C SER A 53 -1.15 5.83 -10.98
N ILE A 54 -0.67 4.59 -11.10
CA ILE A 54 -1.03 3.69 -12.20
C ILE A 54 -2.53 3.36 -12.17
N LEU A 55 -3.09 3.08 -10.99
CA LEU A 55 -4.53 2.81 -10.84
C LEU A 55 -5.38 4.04 -11.17
N ALA A 56 -4.93 5.23 -10.76
CA ALA A 56 -5.62 6.48 -11.05
C ALA A 56 -5.64 6.77 -12.55
N GLU A 57 -4.52 6.55 -13.25
CA GLU A 57 -4.43 6.72 -14.71
C GLU A 57 -5.44 5.81 -15.43
N ARG A 58 -5.49 4.52 -15.05
CA ARG A 58 -6.43 3.55 -15.63
C ARG A 58 -7.91 3.90 -15.39
N THR A 59 -8.21 4.61 -14.31
CA THR A 59 -9.60 4.94 -13.91
C THR A 59 -9.99 6.39 -14.22
N SER A 60 -9.13 7.13 -14.93
CA SER A 60 -9.28 8.58 -15.16
C SER A 60 -9.51 9.36 -13.86
N SER A 61 -8.77 8.97 -12.82
CA SER A 61 -8.71 9.66 -11.52
C SER A 61 -7.45 10.52 -11.44
N LYS A 62 -7.42 11.49 -10.54
CA LYS A 62 -6.28 12.42 -10.37
C LYS A 62 -5.60 12.17 -9.04
N VAL A 63 -4.28 11.93 -9.07
CA VAL A 63 -3.44 11.89 -7.86
C VAL A 63 -2.94 13.31 -7.55
N ARG A 64 -2.92 13.65 -6.27
CA ARG A 64 -2.38 14.92 -5.73
C ARG A 64 -1.56 14.62 -4.49
N LEU A 65 -0.36 15.17 -4.43
CA LEU A 65 0.49 15.15 -3.24
C LEU A 65 0.19 16.40 -2.42
N ILE A 66 -0.11 16.21 -1.14
CA ILE A 66 -0.43 17.28 -0.21
C ILE A 66 0.72 17.40 0.79
N SER A 67 1.23 18.62 0.99
CA SER A 67 2.28 18.86 1.98
C SER A 67 1.72 18.76 3.40
N LEU A 68 2.53 18.30 4.34
CA LEU A 68 2.22 18.28 5.77
C LEU A 68 2.43 19.65 6.44
N ASP A 69 2.95 20.64 5.71
CA ASP A 69 3.23 21.99 6.25
C ASP A 69 1.96 22.84 6.46
N THR A 70 0.82 22.44 5.88
CA THR A 70 -0.46 23.12 6.08
C THR A 70 -1.28 22.43 7.17
N GLU A 71 -2.16 23.19 7.81
CA GLU A 71 -3.06 22.66 8.84
C GLU A 71 -3.95 21.54 8.30
N GLU A 72 -4.45 21.69 7.07
CA GLU A 72 -5.29 20.69 6.40
C GLU A 72 -4.49 19.44 6.06
N GLY A 73 -3.24 19.58 5.61
CA GLY A 73 -2.34 18.47 5.32
C GLY A 73 -2.00 17.67 6.58
N ALA A 74 -1.67 18.35 7.67
CA ALA A 74 -1.44 17.72 8.97
C ALA A 74 -2.69 17.01 9.50
N THR A 75 -3.87 17.63 9.34
CA THR A 75 -5.15 17.03 9.73
C THR A 75 -5.47 15.79 8.90
N LEU A 76 -5.23 15.83 7.58
CA LEU A 76 -5.44 14.68 6.70
C LEU A 76 -4.55 13.50 7.09
N ASP A 77 -3.29 13.76 7.43
CA ASP A 77 -2.37 12.74 7.91
C ASP A 77 -2.82 12.13 9.25
N ALA A 78 -3.14 12.97 10.23
CA ALA A 78 -3.55 12.53 11.56
C ALA A 78 -4.90 11.77 11.56
N ALA A 79 -5.87 12.22 10.75
CA ALA A 79 -7.21 11.63 10.73
C ALA A 79 -7.32 10.40 9.81
N PHE A 80 -6.60 10.37 8.68
CA PHE A 80 -6.74 9.34 7.65
C PHE A 80 -5.46 8.53 7.39
N GLY A 81 -4.38 8.75 8.15
CA GLY A 81 -3.13 8.01 8.01
C GLY A 81 -2.36 8.34 6.73
N GLY A 82 -2.56 9.57 6.22
CA GLY A 82 -1.84 10.15 5.08
C GLY A 82 -2.36 9.73 3.70
N ILE A 83 -3.51 9.06 3.61
CA ILE A 83 -4.11 8.65 2.33
C ILE A 83 -5.62 8.93 2.38
N ALA A 84 -6.12 9.68 1.40
CA ALA A 84 -7.53 9.99 1.25
C ALA A 84 -7.94 9.96 -0.23
N ALA A 85 -9.23 9.79 -0.50
CA ALA A 85 -9.78 9.81 -1.84
C ALA A 85 -11.11 10.56 -1.86
N ILE A 86 -11.34 11.32 -2.94
CA ILE A 86 -12.64 11.92 -3.24
C ILE A 86 -13.29 11.08 -4.32
N LEU A 87 -14.45 10.50 -4.01
CA LEU A 87 -15.20 9.66 -4.94
C LEU A 87 -16.11 10.49 -5.83
N ARG A 88 -16.33 10.04 -7.07
CA ARG A 88 -17.28 10.66 -8.00
C ARG A 88 -18.74 10.50 -7.55
N TYR A 89 -19.04 9.38 -6.90
CA TYR A 89 -20.35 9.04 -6.37
C TYR A 89 -20.17 8.45 -4.97
N ALA A 90 -21.15 8.66 -4.10
CA ALA A 90 -21.17 8.00 -2.81
C ALA A 90 -21.27 6.48 -3.02
N TRP A 91 -20.51 5.72 -2.26
CA TRP A 91 -20.63 4.27 -2.19
C TRP A 91 -21.32 3.93 -0.86
N SER A 92 -22.26 2.99 -0.91
CA SER A 92 -23.04 2.50 0.24
C SER A 92 -23.07 0.99 0.22
#